data_AF-A0A7L2W1Z6-F1
#
_entry.id   AF-A0A7L2W1Z6-F1
#
_cell.length_a   1.000
_cell.length_b   1.000
_cell.length_c   1.000
_cell.angle_alpha   90.00
_cell.angle_beta   90.00
_cell.angle_gamma   90.00
#
_symmetry.space_group_name_H-M   'P 1'
#
loop_
_entity.id
_entity.type
_entity.pdbx_description
1 polymer ?
#
loop_
_entity_poly.entity_id
_entity_poly.type
_entity_poly.pdbx_seq_one_letter_code
_entity_poly.pdbx_strand_id
1 'polypeptide(L)'
;KSVFLGQDIQPKRDLTRFVKWPRYIRLQRQRSILYKRLKVPPAINQFTQALDRQTATQLLKLAHKYRPENKQEKKQRLLARAEQKAAGKGDAPTKRPPVLRAGKLHV
;
A
#
# COMPACT_ATOMS: atom_id res chain seq x y z
N LYS A 1 5.65 -12.96 47.36
CA LYS A 1 6.33 -14.06 46.65
C LYS A 1 7.67 -13.56 46.16
N SER A 2 8.74 -14.23 46.55
CA SER A 2 10.12 -13.86 46.24
C SER A 2 10.43 -14.15 44.77
N VAL A 3 11.07 -13.22 44.06
CA VAL A 3 11.39 -13.36 42.62
C VAL A 3 12.84 -13.81 42.39
N PHE A 4 13.58 -14.04 43.47
CA PHE A 4 14.98 -14.43 43.45
C PHE A 4 15.15 -15.91 43.09
N LEU A 5 16.29 -16.24 42.49
CA LEU A 5 16.64 -17.60 42.08
C LEU A 5 16.59 -18.55 43.29
N GLY A 6 15.95 -19.71 43.11
CA GLY A 6 15.90 -20.76 44.12
C GLY A 6 14.85 -20.59 45.23
N GLN A 7 13.95 -19.59 45.13
CA GLN A 7 12.90 -19.34 46.12
C GLN A 7 11.52 -19.79 45.60
N ASP A 8 10.70 -18.87 45.09
CA ASP A 8 9.36 -19.19 44.57
C ASP A 8 9.34 -19.35 43.03
N ILE A 9 8.26 -19.91 42.48
CA ILE A 9 8.00 -19.94 41.03
C ILE A 9 7.96 -18.51 40.48
N GLN A 10 8.73 -18.28 39.41
CA GLN A 10 8.77 -16.97 38.75
C GLN A 10 7.39 -16.59 38.18
N PRO A 11 7.02 -15.29 38.28
CA PRO A 11 5.77 -14.80 37.71
C PRO A 11 5.80 -14.89 36.18
N LYS A 12 4.61 -14.93 35.57
CA LYS A 12 4.46 -14.79 34.11
C LYS A 12 4.95 -13.39 33.72
N ARG A 13 5.99 -13.34 32.89
CA ARG A 13 6.56 -12.12 32.31
C ARG A 13 6.37 -12.09 30.81
N ASP A 14 6.61 -10.94 30.19
CA ASP A 14 6.61 -10.87 28.73
C ASP A 14 7.75 -11.72 28.15
N LEU A 15 7.39 -12.70 27.32
CA LEU A 15 8.30 -13.62 26.65
C LEU A 15 8.41 -13.34 25.15
N THR A 16 7.83 -12.26 24.61
CA THR A 16 7.80 -11.93 23.17
C THR A 16 9.17 -12.05 22.47
N ARG A 17 10.26 -11.71 23.17
CA ARG A 17 11.65 -11.85 22.66
C ARG A 17 12.13 -13.30 22.55
N PHE A 18 11.64 -14.19 23.41
CA PHE A 18 12.07 -15.59 23.52
C PHE A 18 11.08 -16.57 22.88
N VAL A 19 9.93 -16.08 22.41
CA VAL A 19 8.96 -16.89 21.64
C VAL A 19 9.66 -17.52 20.44
N LYS A 20 9.46 -18.83 20.26
CA LYS A 20 9.81 -19.52 19.02
C LYS A 20 8.84 -19.08 17.92
N TRP A 21 9.17 -17.99 17.24
CA TRP A 21 8.34 -17.42 16.19
C TRP A 21 8.14 -18.39 15.01
N PRO A 22 6.92 -18.43 14.41
CA PRO A 22 6.66 -19.16 13.17
C PRO A 22 7.70 -18.86 12.09
N ARG A 23 7.97 -19.85 11.23
CA ARG A 23 9.06 -19.78 10.24
C ARG A 23 8.98 -18.55 9.32
N TYR A 24 7.79 -18.18 8.85
CA TYR A 24 7.61 -17.03 7.97
C TYR A 24 7.98 -15.69 8.64
N ILE A 25 7.68 -15.53 9.94
CA ILE A 25 8.06 -14.33 10.71
C ILE A 25 9.57 -14.25 10.87
N ARG A 26 10.21 -15.38 11.20
CA ARG A 26 11.67 -15.45 11.32
C ARG A 26 12.37 -15.06 10.02
N LEU A 27 11.92 -15.62 8.89
CA LEU A 27 12.46 -15.32 7.57
C LEU A 27 12.29 -13.84 7.18
N GLN A 28 11.11 -13.24 7.43
CA GLN A 28 10.87 -11.82 7.16
C GLN A 28 11.77 -10.90 8.00
N ARG A 29 11.93 -11.20 9.30
CA ARG A 29 12.82 -10.44 10.20
C ARG A 29 14.28 -10.58 9.81
N GLN A 30 14.76 -11.81 9.55
CA GLN A 30 16.13 -12.08 9.09
C GLN A 30 16.43 -11.37 7.76
N ARG A 31 15.49 -11.40 6.80
CA ARG A 31 15.60 -10.65 5.54
C ARG A 31 15.80 -9.16 5.78
N SER A 32 14.99 -8.54 6.65
CA SER A 32 15.14 -7.11 6.99
C SER A 32 16.51 -6.81 7.63
N ILE A 33 16.99 -7.68 8.52
CA ILE A 33 18.33 -7.55 9.12
C ILE A 33 19.40 -7.62 8.03
N LEU A 34 19.28 -8.55 7.07
CA LEU A 34 20.25 -8.72 6.00
C LEU A 34 20.37 -7.46 5.12
N TYR A 35 19.24 -6.85 4.73
CA TYR A 35 19.24 -5.58 3.98
C TYR A 35 19.93 -4.43 4.72
N LYS A 36 19.94 -4.43 6.06
CA LYS A 36 20.64 -3.41 6.87
C LYS A 36 22.13 -3.71 7.06
N ARG A 37 22.53 -4.98 7.02
CA ARG A 37 23.91 -5.42 7.30
C ARG A 37 24.77 -5.46 6.03
N LEU A 38 24.18 -5.85 4.91
CA LEU A 38 24.90 -5.91 3.64
C LEU A 38 24.99 -4.53 2.99
N LYS A 39 26.04 -4.32 2.20
CA LYS A 39 26.16 -3.14 1.32
C LYS A 39 25.20 -3.29 0.14
N VAL A 40 24.07 -2.58 0.21
CA VAL A 40 23.04 -2.59 -0.84
C VAL A 40 23.46 -1.66 -1.99
N PRO A 41 23.43 -2.10 -3.26
CA PRO A 41 23.75 -1.25 -4.40
C PRO A 41 22.87 0.02 -4.48
N PRO A 42 23.41 1.17 -4.95
CA PRO A 42 22.66 2.43 -5.02
C PRO A 42 21.34 2.35 -5.79
N ALA A 43 21.30 1.57 -6.88
CA ALA A 43 20.09 1.36 -7.68
C ALA A 43 18.92 0.74 -6.89
N ILE A 44 19.21 0.02 -5.81
CA ILE A 44 18.21 -0.54 -4.88
C ILE A 44 18.03 0.41 -3.69
N ASN A 45 19.12 0.99 -3.19
CA ASN A 45 19.09 1.84 -2.00
C ASN A 45 18.32 3.15 -2.21
N GLN A 46 18.21 3.65 -3.44
CA GLN A 46 17.41 4.83 -3.76
C GLN A 46 15.95 4.72 -3.28
N PHE A 47 15.38 3.51 -3.22
CA PHE A 47 14.00 3.30 -2.76
C PHE A 47 13.84 3.38 -1.24
N THR A 48 14.94 3.45 -0.47
CA THR A 48 14.88 3.71 0.98
C THR A 48 14.74 5.21 1.28
N GLN A 49 15.16 6.07 0.35
CA GLN A 49 14.98 7.51 0.41
C GLN A 49 13.61 7.87 -0.16
N ALA A 50 12.61 7.98 0.72
CA ALA A 50 11.24 8.29 0.36
C ALA A 50 10.93 9.79 0.48
N LEU A 51 9.84 10.21 -0.17
CA LEU A 51 9.30 11.57 -0.05
C LEU A 51 8.85 11.87 1.40
N ASP A 52 9.00 13.12 1.83
CA ASP A 52 8.60 13.56 3.16
C ASP A 52 7.08 13.48 3.36
N ARG A 53 6.64 13.42 4.62
CA ARG A 53 5.23 13.21 4.98
C ARG A 53 4.33 14.34 4.47
N GLN A 54 4.80 15.58 4.48
CA GLN A 54 3.99 16.74 4.11
C GLN A 54 3.74 16.75 2.61
N THR A 55 4.80 16.62 1.81
CA THR A 55 4.67 16.55 0.35
C THR A 55 3.91 15.30 -0.09
N ALA A 56 4.11 14.16 0.57
CA ALA A 56 3.35 12.94 0.28
C ALA A 56 1.84 13.13 0.48
N THR A 57 1.44 13.84 1.54
CA THR A 57 0.03 14.14 1.80
C THR A 57 -0.57 15.05 0.73
N GLN A 58 0.16 16.07 0.31
CA GLN A 58 -0.26 16.98 -0.77
C GLN A 58 -0.39 16.24 -2.10
N LEU A 59 0.59 15.39 -2.43
CA LEU A 59 0.57 14.57 -3.63
C LEU A 59 -0.62 13.61 -3.63
N LEU A 60 -0.89 12.91 -2.54
CA LEU A 60 -2.04 11.99 -2.44
C LEU A 60 -3.39 12.72 -2.54
N LYS A 61 -3.50 13.95 -2.01
CA LYS A 61 -4.69 14.79 -2.20
C LYS A 61 -4.90 15.16 -3.67
N LEU A 62 -3.84 15.53 -4.38
CA LEU A 62 -3.91 15.81 -5.82
C LEU A 62 -4.27 14.55 -6.60
N ALA A 63 -3.65 13.41 -6.27
CA ALA A 63 -3.92 12.13 -6.89
C ALA A 63 -5.38 11.69 -6.70
N HIS A 64 -5.98 11.97 -5.55
CA HIS A 64 -7.39 11.67 -5.28
C HIS A 64 -8.34 12.40 -6.23
N LYS A 65 -8.02 13.63 -6.66
CA LYS A 65 -8.83 14.39 -7.63
C LYS A 65 -8.83 13.76 -9.03
N TYR A 66 -7.75 13.07 -9.40
CA TYR A 66 -7.57 12.44 -10.71
C TYR A 66 -7.70 10.91 -10.66
N ARG A 67 -8.37 10.38 -9.64
CA ARG A 67 -8.59 8.95 -9.48
C ARG A 67 -9.44 8.39 -10.64
N PRO A 68 -9.10 7.21 -11.19
CA PRO A 68 -9.91 6.56 -12.21
C PRO A 68 -11.28 6.11 -11.67
N GLU A 69 -12.23 5.93 -12.58
CA GLU A 69 -13.58 5.49 -12.25
C GLU A 69 -13.62 4.11 -11.59
N ASN A 70 -14.54 3.96 -10.64
CA ASN A 70 -14.86 2.68 -10.04
C ASN A 70 -15.74 1.84 -10.98
N LYS A 71 -15.84 0.52 -10.74
CA LYS A 71 -16.67 -0.38 -11.56
C LYS A 71 -18.15 0.06 -11.62
N GLN A 72 -18.69 0.57 -10.52
CA GLN A 72 -20.07 1.06 -10.42
C GLN A 72 -20.28 2.37 -11.19
N GLU A 73 -19.38 3.34 -11.04
CA GLU A 73 -19.39 4.62 -11.78
C GLU A 73 -19.28 4.36 -13.29
N LYS A 74 -18.43 3.41 -13.69
CA LYS A 74 -18.32 2.97 -15.08
C LYS A 74 -19.64 2.43 -15.60
N LYS A 75 -20.35 1.60 -14.81
CA LYS A 75 -21.67 1.08 -15.17
C LYS A 75 -22.68 2.22 -15.33
N GLN A 76 -22.75 3.14 -14.38
CA GLN A 76 -23.64 4.30 -14.45
C GLN A 76 -23.36 5.17 -15.67
N ARG A 77 -22.08 5.44 -15.99
CA ARG A 77 -21.70 6.18 -17.20
C ARG A 77 -22.15 5.47 -18.47
N LEU A 78 -21.99 4.15 -18.55
CA LEU A 78 -22.40 3.37 -19.71
C LEU A 78 -23.92 3.34 -19.87
N LEU A 79 -24.67 3.21 -18.77
CA LEU A 79 -26.14 3.28 -18.77
C LEU A 79 -26.62 4.66 -19.23
N ALA A 80 -26.10 5.74 -18.66
CA ALA A 80 -26.46 7.10 -19.05
C ALA A 80 -26.17 7.38 -20.54
N ARG A 81 -25.05 6.85 -21.07
CA ARG A 81 -24.74 6.94 -22.50
C ARG A 81 -25.72 6.14 -23.37
N ALA A 82 -26.11 4.95 -22.92
CA ALA A 82 -27.09 4.12 -23.63
C ALA A 82 -28.47 4.78 -23.69
N GLU A 83 -28.91 5.38 -22.57
CA GLU A 83 -30.17 6.14 -22.49
C GLU A 83 -30.15 7.37 -23.42
N GLN A 84 -29.06 8.13 -23.44
CA GLN A 84 -28.92 9.28 -24.34
C GLN A 84 -28.97 8.88 -25.82
N LYS A 85 -28.34 7.75 -26.16
CA LYS A 85 -28.38 7.19 -27.51
C LYS A 85 -29.78 6.72 -27.90
N ALA A 86 -30.50 6.08 -26.98
CA ALA A 86 -31.88 5.66 -27.19
C ALA A 86 -32.83 6.85 -27.38
N ALA A 87 -32.57 7.97 -26.69
CA ALA A 87 -33.31 9.23 -26.84
C ALA A 87 -33.01 10.00 -28.15
N GLY A 88 -32.33 9.39 -29.12
CA GLY A 88 -32.07 9.97 -30.44
C GLY A 88 -30.96 11.02 -30.50
N LYS A 89 -30.28 11.30 -29.37
CA LYS A 89 -29.05 12.09 -29.39
C LYS A 89 -27.94 11.16 -29.91
N GLY A 90 -27.44 11.42 -31.11
CA GLY A 90 -26.41 10.61 -31.76
C GLY A 90 -25.15 10.39 -30.89
N ASP A 91 -24.29 9.45 -31.29
CA ASP A 91 -23.09 9.10 -30.52
C ASP A 91 -22.00 10.19 -30.63
N ALA A 92 -22.16 11.28 -29.88
CA ALA A 92 -21.21 12.38 -29.87
C ALA A 92 -19.93 11.99 -29.10
N PRO A 93 -18.73 12.21 -29.65
CA PRO A 93 -17.49 11.89 -28.96
C PRO A 93 -17.31 12.77 -27.71
N THR A 94 -17.50 12.17 -26.53
CA THR A 94 -17.30 12.86 -25.25
C THR A 94 -15.80 13.00 -24.92
N LYS A 95 -15.39 14.19 -24.47
CA LYS A 95 -14.03 14.43 -23.98
C LYS A 95 -13.75 13.56 -22.76
N ARG A 96 -12.69 12.74 -22.84
CA ARG A 96 -12.27 11.88 -21.72
C ARG A 96 -11.63 12.73 -20.62
N PRO A 97 -12.03 12.60 -19.35
CA PRO A 97 -11.37 13.32 -18.26
C PRO A 97 -9.94 12.79 -18.08
N PRO A 98 -8.97 13.66 -17.73
CA PRO A 98 -7.63 13.20 -17.37
C PRO A 98 -7.70 12.37 -16.10
N VAL A 99 -7.06 11.20 -16.11
CA VAL A 99 -7.00 10.27 -14.97
C VAL A 99 -5.58 9.79 -14.77
N LEU A 100 -5.26 9.38 -13.54
CA LEU A 100 -3.99 8.73 -13.24
C LEU A 100 -3.88 7.40 -13.99
N ARG A 101 -2.74 7.20 -14.66
CA ARG A 101 -2.38 5.91 -15.26
C ARG A 101 -1.70 5.04 -14.22
N ALA A 102 -1.95 3.74 -14.27
CA ALA A 102 -1.40 2.77 -13.34
C ALA A 102 -0.90 1.51 -14.07
N GLY A 103 0.12 0.87 -13.49
CA GLY A 103 0.75 -0.36 -14.00
C GLY A 103 2.08 -0.09 -14.72
N LYS A 104 3.09 -0.94 -14.47
CA LYS A 104 4.47 -0.74 -14.94
C LYS A 104 4.63 -0.56 -16.47
N LEU A 105 3.72 -1.14 -17.27
CA LEU A 105 3.75 -1.04 -18.73
C LEU A 105 3.00 0.19 -19.28
N HIS A 106 2.17 0.84 -18.45
CA HIS A 106 1.35 1.99 -18.83
C HIS A 106 1.85 3.32 -18.27
N VAL A 107 2.72 3.25 -17.27
CA VAL A 107 3.49 4.36 -16.69
C VAL A 107 4.74 4.53 -17.52
#